data_AF-A0AAN7VIZ5-F1
#
_entry.id   AF-A0AAN7VIZ5-F1
#
_cell.length_a   1.000
_cell.length_b   1.000
_cell.length_c   1.000
_cell.angle_alpha   90.00
_cell.angle_beta   90.00
_cell.angle_gamma   90.00
#
_symmetry.space_group_name_H-M   'P 1'
#
loop_
_entity.id
_entity.type
_entity.pdbx_description
1 polymer ?
#
loop_
_entity_poly.entity_id
_entity_poly.type
_entity_poly.pdbx_seq_one_letter_code
_entity_poly.pdbx_strand_id
1 'polypeptide(L)'
;MNEPDPHLITEQDEANYRQIVIATNAARRSYNPGEQLRGSRGRKYTQIIKPLLAAAASGRGLFKELGRPVELKYWNSIHELIRELEVLWAEKMAGNTGLVNDIISIVEELYEDGYIERPTRKFLSKL
;
A
#
# COMPACT_ATOMS: atom_id res chain seq x y z
N MET A 1 -31.47 19.12 15.98
CA MET A 1 -30.88 19.79 14.80
C MET A 1 -31.91 19.67 13.69
N ASN A 2 -32.34 20.78 13.10
CA ASN A 2 -33.24 20.75 11.95
C ASN A 2 -32.44 20.29 10.74
N GLU A 3 -32.73 19.11 10.21
CA GLU A 3 -32.18 18.70 8.92
C GLU A 3 -32.93 19.46 7.80
N PRO A 4 -32.23 19.98 6.79
CA PRO A 4 -32.88 20.61 5.64
C PRO A 4 -33.72 19.56 4.89
N ASP A 5 -34.92 19.94 4.47
CA ASP A 5 -35.80 19.07 3.68
C ASP A 5 -35.24 18.93 2.24
N PRO A 6 -34.82 17.73 1.82
CA PRO A 6 -34.25 17.51 0.50
C PRO A 6 -35.24 17.77 -0.64
N HIS A 7 -36.56 17.67 -0.38
CA HIS A 7 -37.59 17.82 -1.42
C HIS A 7 -37.78 19.26 -1.89
N LEU A 8 -37.20 20.24 -1.18
CA LEU A 8 -37.22 21.64 -1.57
C LEU A 8 -36.11 22.00 -2.56
N ILE A 9 -35.14 21.11 -2.79
CA ILE A 9 -33.99 21.36 -3.67
C ILE A 9 -34.39 20.97 -5.09
N THR A 10 -34.44 21.95 -5.99
CA THR A 10 -34.73 21.71 -7.41
C THR A 10 -33.47 21.38 -8.19
N GLU A 11 -33.60 20.74 -9.35
CA GLU A 11 -32.48 20.51 -10.27
C GLU A 11 -31.79 21.82 -10.69
N GLN A 12 -32.56 22.91 -10.81
CA GLN A 12 -32.03 24.23 -11.14
C GLN A 12 -31.17 24.78 -9.99
N ASP A 13 -31.56 24.53 -8.74
CA ASP A 13 -30.76 24.92 -7.58
C ASP A 13 -29.42 24.18 -7.55
N GLU A 14 -29.42 22.88 -7.88
CA GLU A 14 -28.19 22.09 -8.01
C GLU A 14 -27.29 22.60 -9.14
N ALA A 15 -27.87 22.96 -10.29
CA ALA A 15 -27.14 23.51 -11.43
C ALA A 15 -26.51 24.87 -11.09
N ASN A 16 -27.28 25.77 -10.47
CA ASN A 16 -26.80 27.07 -10.01
C ASN A 16 -25.69 26.92 -8.97
N TYR A 17 -25.90 26.03 -7.99
CA TYR A 17 -24.91 25.74 -6.97
C TYR A 17 -23.60 25.22 -7.57
N ARG A 18 -23.68 24.30 -8.54
CA ARG A 18 -22.53 23.77 -9.27
C ARG A 18 -21.74 24.88 -9.95
N GLN A 19 -22.42 25.77 -10.66
CA GLN A 19 -21.78 26.89 -11.35
C GLN A 19 -21.05 27.81 -10.37
N ILE A 20 -21.68 28.16 -9.25
CA ILE A 20 -21.06 29.00 -8.22
C ILE A 20 -19.79 28.34 -7.66
N VAL A 21 -19.87 27.06 -7.31
CA VAL A 21 -18.74 26.31 -6.73
C VAL A 21 -17.57 26.20 -7.71
N ILE A 22 -17.85 25.96 -9.00
CA ILE A 22 -16.83 25.88 -10.05
C ILE A 22 -16.21 27.27 -10.30
N ALA A 23 -17.03 28.31 -10.46
CA ALA A 23 -16.56 29.66 -10.77
C ALA A 23 -15.68 30.26 -9.66
N THR A 24 -15.97 29.93 -8.40
CA THR A 24 -15.23 30.43 -7.24
C THR A 24 -14.07 29.54 -6.79
N ASN A 25 -13.90 28.35 -7.38
CA ASN A 25 -12.98 27.30 -6.91
C ASN A 25 -13.12 26.95 -5.41
N ALA A 26 -14.29 27.21 -4.81
CA ALA A 26 -14.52 27.09 -3.37
C ALA A 26 -14.34 25.66 -2.82
N ALA A 27 -14.44 24.64 -3.70
CA ALA A 27 -14.24 23.24 -3.34
C ALA A 27 -12.78 22.77 -3.47
N ARG A 28 -11.88 23.57 -4.06
CA ARG A 28 -10.45 23.23 -4.24
C ARG A 28 -9.61 23.76 -3.09
N ARG A 29 -8.45 23.14 -2.89
CA ARG A 29 -7.46 23.64 -1.92
C ARG A 29 -6.96 25.01 -2.38
N SER A 30 -6.75 25.89 -1.38
CA SER A 30 -6.27 27.26 -1.59
C SER A 30 -7.09 28.11 -2.57
N TYR A 31 -8.34 27.71 -2.87
CA TYR A 31 -9.17 28.33 -3.92
C TYR A 31 -8.51 28.35 -5.32
N ASN A 32 -7.57 27.44 -5.55
CA ASN A 32 -6.78 27.39 -6.78
C ASN A 32 -7.35 26.37 -7.77
N PRO A 33 -7.64 26.73 -9.04
CA PRO A 33 -8.19 25.82 -10.04
C PRO A 33 -7.29 24.62 -10.34
N GLY A 34 -5.97 24.76 -10.19
CA GLY A 34 -5.00 23.68 -10.43
C GLY A 34 -4.86 22.70 -9.26
N GLU A 35 -5.39 23.02 -8.09
CA GLU A 35 -5.26 22.17 -6.91
C GLU A 35 -6.40 21.15 -6.77
N GLN A 36 -6.11 20.06 -6.06
CA GLN A 36 -7.09 19.02 -5.76
C GLN A 36 -8.27 19.53 -4.92
N LEU A 37 -9.39 18.80 -4.97
CA LEU A 37 -10.55 19.07 -4.11
C LEU A 37 -10.19 18.94 -2.63
N ARG A 38 -10.75 19.81 -1.80
CA ARG A 38 -10.59 19.79 -0.35
C ARG A 38 -11.52 18.73 0.25
N GLY A 39 -10.97 17.54 0.48
CA GLY A 39 -11.67 16.41 1.10
C GLY A 39 -12.18 16.70 2.52
N SER A 40 -13.39 16.21 2.84
CA SER A 40 -13.94 16.22 4.21
C SER A 40 -14.86 15.00 4.43
N ARG A 41 -15.07 14.60 5.69
CA ARG A 41 -16.01 13.53 6.06
C ARG A 41 -17.44 14.02 6.27
N GLY A 42 -17.69 15.33 6.26
CA GLY A 42 -19.02 15.90 6.52
C GLY A 42 -20.02 15.65 5.39
N ARG A 43 -21.32 15.59 5.72
CA ARG A 43 -22.43 15.32 4.77
C ARG A 43 -22.38 16.21 3.53
N LYS A 44 -22.14 17.52 3.69
CA LYS A 44 -21.99 18.46 2.56
C LYS A 44 -20.97 17.98 1.53
N TYR A 45 -19.81 17.50 1.98
CA TYR A 45 -18.78 17.03 1.06
C TYR A 45 -19.15 15.70 0.44
N THR A 46 -19.56 14.73 1.25
CA THR A 46 -19.77 13.35 0.79
C THR A 46 -21.00 13.19 -0.10
N GLN A 47 -22.08 13.92 0.19
CA GLN A 47 -23.38 13.80 -0.49
C GLN A 47 -23.58 14.84 -1.61
N ILE A 48 -22.92 16.01 -1.53
CA ILE A 48 -23.14 17.10 -2.50
C ILE A 48 -21.86 17.40 -3.29
N ILE A 49 -20.82 17.93 -2.65
CA ILE A 49 -19.63 18.44 -3.38
C ILE A 49 -18.90 17.33 -4.17
N LYS A 50 -18.67 16.17 -3.54
CA LYS A 50 -17.96 15.05 -4.16
C LYS A 50 -18.69 14.54 -5.40
N PRO A 51 -19.98 14.12 -5.37
CA PRO A 51 -20.66 13.65 -6.57
C PRO A 51 -20.85 14.76 -7.62
N LEU A 52 -21.03 16.02 -7.21
CA LEU A 52 -21.25 17.14 -8.13
C LEU A 52 -20.01 17.52 -8.97
N LEU A 53 -18.81 17.33 -8.40
CA LEU A 53 -17.53 17.74 -9.00
C LEU A 53 -16.59 16.59 -9.37
N ALA A 54 -16.81 15.39 -8.83
CA ALA A 54 -16.04 14.23 -9.24
C ALA A 54 -16.40 13.90 -10.69
N ALA A 55 -15.49 14.19 -11.62
CA ALA A 55 -15.45 13.46 -12.87
C ALA A 55 -15.41 11.95 -12.55
N ALA A 56 -16.10 11.12 -13.33
CA ALA A 56 -16.08 9.66 -13.20
C ALA A 56 -14.64 9.23 -12.89
N ALA A 57 -14.44 8.66 -11.69
CA ALA A 57 -13.11 8.47 -11.12
C ALA A 57 -12.22 7.70 -12.10
N SER A 58 -11.39 8.40 -12.86
CA SER A 58 -10.46 7.80 -13.80
C SER A 58 -9.12 7.69 -13.11
N GLY A 59 -8.81 6.48 -12.65
CA GLY A 59 -7.54 6.12 -12.08
C GLY A 59 -7.45 4.62 -12.05
N ARG A 60 -6.60 4.04 -12.90
CA ARG A 60 -6.18 2.66 -12.67
C ARG A 60 -5.27 2.74 -11.46
N GLY A 61 -5.69 2.16 -10.34
CA GLY A 61 -4.84 2.06 -9.15
C GLY A 61 -3.46 1.55 -9.57
N LEU A 62 -2.42 2.02 -8.89
CA LEU A 62 -1.07 1.51 -9.10
C LEU A 62 -1.05 0.04 -8.69
N PHE A 63 -1.15 -0.87 -9.67
CA PHE A 63 -0.72 -2.24 -9.47
C PHE A 63 0.80 -2.20 -9.37
N LYS A 64 1.31 -2.19 -8.14
CA LYS A 64 2.71 -2.52 -7.92
C LYS A 64 2.86 -3.97 -8.34
N GLU A 65 3.66 -4.26 -9.35
CA GLU A 65 4.03 -5.64 -9.68
C GLU A 65 4.57 -6.30 -8.40
N LEU A 66 3.74 -7.12 -7.76
CA LEU A 66 4.10 -7.92 -6.62
C LEU A 66 4.87 -9.12 -7.15
N GLY A 67 6.13 -8.91 -7.50
CA GLY A 67 6.96 -10.02 -7.94
C GLY A 67 8.23 -9.53 -8.58
N ARG A 68 9.28 -9.38 -7.77
CA ARG A 68 10.57 -9.84 -8.31
C ARG A 68 10.35 -11.33 -8.65
N PRO A 69 10.74 -11.80 -9.85
CA PRO A 69 10.71 -13.23 -10.11
C PRO A 69 11.45 -13.92 -8.98
N VAL A 70 10.82 -14.95 -8.39
CA VAL A 70 11.48 -15.78 -7.38
C VAL A 70 12.63 -16.47 -8.09
N GLU A 71 13.84 -16.00 -7.82
CA GLU A 71 15.04 -16.61 -8.36
C GLU A 71 15.31 -17.88 -7.56
N LEU A 72 15.02 -19.04 -8.15
CA LEU A 72 15.31 -20.33 -7.56
C LEU A 72 16.82 -20.54 -7.59
N LYS A 73 17.47 -20.39 -6.44
CA LYS A 73 18.88 -20.69 -6.23
C LYS A 73 19.00 -22.14 -5.78
N TYR A 74 19.73 -22.96 -6.55
CA TYR A 74 20.02 -24.36 -6.21
C TYR A 74 21.46 -24.44 -5.69
N TRP A 75 21.65 -25.00 -4.50
CA TRP A 75 22.97 -25.23 -3.91
C TRP A 75 23.43 -26.66 -4.22
N ASN A 76 24.70 -26.83 -4.59
CA ASN A 76 25.21 -28.15 -4.96
C ASN A 76 26.11 -28.76 -3.88
N SER A 77 26.38 -28.03 -2.79
CA SER A 77 27.17 -28.55 -1.67
C SER A 77 26.90 -27.83 -0.35
N ILE A 78 27.13 -28.53 0.76
CA ILE A 78 27.09 -27.96 2.11
C ILE A 78 28.03 -26.75 2.30
N HIS A 79 29.19 -26.75 1.62
CA HIS A 79 30.15 -25.65 1.74
C HIS A 79 29.58 -24.34 1.15
N GLU A 80 28.80 -24.44 0.07
CA GLU A 80 28.11 -23.29 -0.51
C GLU A 80 27.01 -22.77 0.42
N LEU A 81 26.24 -23.66 1.03
CA LEU A 81 25.20 -23.31 2.01
C LEU A 81 25.80 -22.56 3.22
N ILE A 82 26.87 -23.08 3.80
CA ILE A 82 27.52 -22.46 4.97
C ILE A 82 28.10 -21.09 4.59
N ARG A 83 28.80 -20.99 3.46
CA ARG A 83 29.40 -19.73 3.01
C ARG A 83 28.35 -18.65 2.74
N GLU A 84 27.24 -19.02 2.12
CA GLU A 84 26.14 -18.10 1.85
C GLU A 84 25.47 -17.66 3.16
N LEU A 85 25.24 -18.60 4.09
CA LEU A 85 24.69 -18.31 5.40
C LEU A 85 25.55 -17.31 6.18
N GLU A 86 26.88 -17.43 6.12
CA GLU A 86 27.82 -16.49 6.74
C GLU A 86 27.65 -15.07 6.19
N VAL A 87 27.54 -14.93 4.86
CA VAL A 87 27.35 -13.63 4.21
C VAL A 87 26.01 -13.01 4.59
N LEU A 88 24.92 -13.78 4.50
CA LEU A 88 23.58 -13.29 4.86
C LEU A 88 23.50 -12.91 6.34
N TRP A 89 24.17 -13.67 7.22
CA TRP A 89 24.23 -13.34 8.64
C TRP A 89 24.99 -12.04 8.90
N ALA A 90 26.10 -11.81 8.19
CA ALA A 90 26.85 -10.56 8.29
C ALA A 90 26.01 -9.36 7.81
N GLU A 91 25.32 -9.47 6.67
CA GLU A 91 24.44 -8.41 6.16
C GLU A 91 23.26 -8.12 7.09
N LYS A 92 22.67 -9.16 7.66
CA LYS A 92 21.62 -9.02 8.68
C LYS A 92 22.15 -8.30 9.92
N MET A 93 23.34 -8.66 10.41
CA MET A 93 23.98 -7.99 11.54
C MET A 93 24.33 -6.52 11.23
N ALA A 94 24.53 -6.18 9.96
CA ALA A 94 24.67 -4.79 9.50
C ALA A 94 23.34 -4.03 9.40
N GLY A 95 22.21 -4.69 9.69
CA GLY A 95 20.87 -4.08 9.76
C GLY A 95 19.96 -4.35 8.56
N ASN A 96 20.36 -5.23 7.62
CA ASN A 96 19.53 -5.59 6.47
C ASN A 96 18.49 -6.67 6.86
N THR A 97 17.24 -6.26 7.13
CA THR A 97 16.15 -7.18 7.50
C THR A 97 15.47 -7.85 6.31
N GLY A 98 15.81 -7.47 5.07
CA GLY A 98 15.21 -8.03 3.86
C GLY A 98 15.64 -9.46 3.52
N LEU A 99 16.59 -10.03 4.28
CA LEU A 99 17.28 -11.30 3.98
C LEU A 99 16.81 -12.47 4.85
N VAL A 100 15.85 -12.26 5.76
CA VAL A 100 15.44 -13.29 6.72
C VAL A 100 14.87 -14.53 6.01
N ASN A 101 14.14 -14.34 4.91
CA ASN A 101 13.60 -15.45 4.13
C ASN A 101 14.72 -16.30 3.50
N ASP A 102 15.80 -15.67 3.03
CA ASP A 102 16.93 -16.37 2.42
C ASP A 102 17.70 -17.19 3.47
N ILE A 103 17.87 -16.64 4.67
CA ILE A 103 18.46 -17.35 5.82
C ILE A 103 17.61 -18.57 6.20
N ILE A 104 16.28 -18.42 6.23
CA ILE A 104 15.36 -19.52 6.52
C ILE A 104 15.48 -20.61 5.44
N SER A 105 15.51 -20.23 4.16
CA SER A 105 15.65 -21.19 3.05
C SER A 105 16.92 -22.03 3.15
N ILE A 106 18.05 -21.44 3.51
CA ILE A 106 19.32 -22.19 3.70
C ILE A 106 19.25 -23.13 4.91
N VAL A 107 18.64 -22.67 6.00
CA VAL A 107 18.48 -23.50 7.21
C VAL A 107 17.54 -24.68 6.94
N GLU A 108 16.50 -24.49 6.12
CA GLU A 108 15.62 -25.57 5.67
C GLU A 108 16.38 -26.59 4.82
N GLU A 109 17.17 -26.14 3.84
CA GLU A 109 18.01 -27.03 3.01
C GLU A 109 18.98 -27.86 3.87
N LEU A 110 19.68 -27.24 4.82
CA LEU A 110 20.60 -27.93 5.73
C LEU A 110 19.89 -28.99 6.59
N TYR A 111 18.62 -28.78 6.91
CA TYR A 111 17.81 -29.75 7.64
C TYR A 111 17.35 -30.90 6.72
N GLU A 112 16.90 -30.60 5.50
CA GLU A 112 16.45 -31.60 4.52
C GLU A 112 17.57 -32.56 4.12
N ASP A 113 18.79 -32.04 3.97
CA ASP A 113 20.00 -32.84 3.73
C ASP A 113 20.51 -33.60 4.98
N GLY A 114 19.92 -33.36 6.14
CA GLY A 114 20.24 -34.07 7.39
C GLY A 114 21.51 -33.58 8.10
N TYR A 115 22.01 -32.39 7.77
CA TYR A 115 23.19 -31.82 8.41
C TYR A 115 22.90 -31.20 9.78
N ILE A 116 21.66 -30.78 10.02
CA ILE A 116 21.22 -30.21 11.30
C ILE A 116 19.91 -30.84 11.77
N GLU A 117 19.62 -30.68 13.06
CA GLU A 117 18.30 -30.99 13.59
C GLU A 117 17.27 -29.94 13.19
N ARG A 118 15.99 -30.35 13.20
CA ARG A 118 14.88 -29.47 12.82
C ARG A 118 14.88 -28.19 13.67
N PRO A 119 14.95 -26.99 13.05
CA PRO A 119 14.93 -25.74 13.79
C PRO A 119 13.62 -25.54 14.54
N THR A 120 13.71 -25.07 15.78
CA THR A 120 12.50 -24.75 16.56
C THR A 120 11.86 -23.46 16.07
N ARG A 121 10.53 -23.34 16.19
CA ARG A 121 9.82 -22.09 15.88
C ARG A 121 10.35 -20.89 16.67
N LYS A 122 10.78 -21.12 17.92
CA LYS A 122 11.38 -20.09 18.79
C LYS A 122 12.74 -19.62 18.29
N PHE A 123 13.49 -20.49 17.60
CA PHE A 123 14.74 -20.11 16.94
C PHE A 123 14.45 -19.28 15.68
N LEU A 124 13.56 -19.78 14.80
CA LEU A 124 13.19 -19.09 13.56
C LEU A 124 12.59 -17.71 13.81
N SER A 125 11.83 -17.52 14.90
CA SER A 125 11.24 -16.22 15.25
C SER A 125 12.25 -15.17 15.72
N LYS A 126 13.52 -15.55 15.92
CA LYS A 126 14.62 -14.66 16.34
C LYS A 126 15.57 -14.34 15.18
N LEU A 127 15.39 -15.01 14.04
CA LEU A 127 16.00 -14.61 12.78
C LEU A 127 15.31 -13.31 12.32
#